data_AF-A0A975QQ44-F1
#
_entry.id   AF-A0A975QQ44-F1
#
_cell.length_a   1.000
_cell.length_b   1.000
_cell.length_c   1.000
_cell.angle_alpha   90.00
_cell.angle_beta   90.00
_cell.angle_gamma   90.00
#
_symmetry.space_group_name_H-M   'P 1'
#
loop_
_entity.id
_entity.type
_entity.pdbx_description
1 polymer ?
#
loop_
_entity_poly.entity_id
_entity_poly.type
_entity_poly.pdbx_seq_one_letter_code
_entity_poly.pdbx_strand_id
1 'polypeptide(L)' 'MKPEKLLERIILATTDEEDVVMEPFMGSGTTCVVAKRLGRKYVGIEKEKQYYELSKRRINSV' A
#
# COMPACT_ATOMS: atom_id res chain seq x y z
N MET A 1 9.53 -5.43 -6.61
CA MET A 1 8.39 -4.56 -6.23
C MET A 1 7.17 -4.97 -7.04
N LYS A 2 5.96 -4.95 -6.45
CA LYS A 2 4.70 -5.21 -7.18
C LYS A 2 4.46 -4.06 -8.19
N PRO A 3 3.98 -4.31 -9.43
CA PRO A 3 3.62 -3.24 -10.38
C PRO A 3 2.44 -2.41 -9.89
N GLU A 4 2.53 -1.08 -9.93
CA GLU A 4 1.48 -0.19 -9.40
C GLU A 4 0.15 -0.31 -10.15
N LYS A 5 0.18 -0.34 -11.50
CA LYS A 5 -1.03 -0.46 -12.32
C LYS A 5 -1.85 -1.71 -12.02
N LEU A 6 -1.18 -2.80 -11.63
CA LEU A 6 -1.87 -4.03 -11.24
C LEU A 6 -2.65 -3.82 -9.92
N LEU A 7 -2.02 -3.19 -8.94
CA LEU A 7 -2.65 -2.93 -7.64
C LEU A 7 -3.74 -1.88 -7.74
N GLU A 8 -3.54 -0.85 -8.56
CA GLU A 8 -4.56 0.16 -8.85
C GLU A 8 -5.83 -0.48 -9.41
N ARG A 9 -5.69 -1.38 -10.40
CA ARG A 9 -6.83 -2.11 -10.95
C ARG A 9 -7.54 -2.95 -9.89
N ILE A 10 -6.80 -3.63 -9.00
CA ILE A 10 -7.39 -4.45 -7.94
C ILE A 10 -8.14 -3.58 -6.94
N ILE A 11 -7.49 -2.53 -6.41
CA ILE A 11 -8.06 -1.66 -5.38
C ILE A 11 -9.34 -0.96 -5.90
N LEU A 12 -9.31 -0.42 -7.12
CA LEU A 12 -10.48 0.24 -7.72
C LEU A 12 -11.63 -0.74 -8.00
N ALA A 13 -11.34 -2.01 -8.26
CA ALA A 13 -12.36 -3.00 -8.57
C ALA A 13 -13.02 -3.61 -7.31
N THR A 14 -12.40 -3.48 -6.13
CA THR A 14 -12.82 -4.22 -4.92
C THR A 14 -13.01 -3.35 -3.68
N THR A 15 -12.84 -2.04 -3.75
CA THR A 15 -12.98 -1.10 -2.62
C THR A 15 -13.50 0.24 -3.09
N ASP A 16 -14.15 0.98 -2.19
CA ASP A 16 -14.54 2.37 -2.38
C ASP A 16 -13.54 3.32 -1.70
N GLU A 17 -13.68 4.63 -1.91
CA GLU A 17 -12.91 5.63 -1.15
C GLU A 17 -13.18 5.48 0.35
N GLU A 18 -12.22 5.86 1.19
CA GLU A 18 -12.25 5.73 2.66
C GLU A 18 -12.25 4.30 3.24
N ASP A 19 -12.42 3.26 2.41
CA ASP A 19 -12.23 1.86 2.82
C ASP A 19 -10.80 1.59 3.31
N VAL A 20 -10.65 0.52 4.08
CA VAL A 20 -9.37 0.08 4.65
C VAL A 20 -8.80 -1.08 3.84
N VAL A 21 -7.63 -0.88 3.22
CA VAL A 21 -6.87 -1.93 2.55
C VAL A 21 -5.84 -2.55 3.52
N MET A 22 -5.94 -3.85 3.78
CA MET A 22 -4.98 -4.58 4.61
C MET A 22 -3.97 -5.38 3.79
N GLU A 23 -2.69 -5.23 4.10
CA GLU A 23 -1.60 -5.99 3.48
C GLU A 23 -0.66 -6.55 4.57
N PRO A 24 -0.73 -7.85 4.89
CA PRO A 24 0.06 -8.44 5.98
C PRO A 24 1.54 -8.69 5.62
N PHE A 25 1.90 -8.59 4.33
CA PHE A 25 3.28 -8.79 3.83
C PHE A 25 3.66 -7.65 2.87
N MET A 26 3.73 -6.43 3.41
CA MET A 26 3.77 -5.24 2.55
C MET A 26 5.10 -5.05 1.81
N GLY A 27 6.20 -5.61 2.31
CA GLY A 27 7.54 -5.47 1.72
C GLY A 27 7.86 -4.00 1.49
N SER A 28 8.08 -3.65 0.23
CA SER A 28 8.33 -2.27 -0.20
C SER A 28 7.16 -1.28 -0.02
N GLY A 29 5.97 -1.73 0.41
CA GLY A 29 4.81 -0.89 0.71
C GLY A 29 3.97 -0.45 -0.50
N THR A 30 4.17 -1.02 -1.70
CA THR A 30 3.48 -0.55 -2.92
C THR A 30 1.95 -0.56 -2.78
N THR A 31 1.35 -1.57 -2.14
CA THR A 31 -0.11 -1.61 -1.89
C THR A 31 -0.59 -0.39 -1.09
N CYS A 32 0.12 -0.02 -0.02
CA CYS A 32 -0.22 1.12 0.82
C CYS A 32 -0.03 2.46 0.10
N VAL A 33 1.03 2.60 -0.71
CA VAL A 33 1.27 3.78 -1.57
C VAL A 33 0.10 3.99 -2.53
N VAL A 34 -0.30 2.92 -3.25
CA VAL A 34 -1.41 3.00 -4.21
C VAL A 34 -2.74 3.23 -3.50
N ALA A 35 -3.00 2.55 -2.39
CA ALA A 35 -4.21 2.75 -1.58
C ALA A 35 -4.33 4.21 -1.12
N LYS A 36 -3.27 4.79 -0.53
CA LYS A 36 -3.24 6.19 -0.09
C LYS A 36 -3.48 7.16 -1.26
N ARG A 37 -2.82 6.95 -2.40
CA ARG A 37 -2.99 7.78 -3.60
C ARG A 37 -4.43 7.76 -4.13
N LEU A 38 -5.11 6.63 -4.00
CA LEU A 38 -6.50 6.45 -4.41
C LEU A 38 -7.51 6.84 -3.32
N GLY A 39 -7.10 7.48 -2.21
CA GLY A 39 -8.03 7.91 -1.16
C GLY A 39 -8.56 6.76 -0.28
N ARG A 40 -7.82 5.65 -0.16
CA ARG A 40 -8.13 4.57 0.79
C ARG A 40 -7.22 4.68 2.01
N LYS A 41 -7.76 4.27 3.17
CA LYS A 41 -6.96 4.00 4.37
C LYS A 41 -6.24 2.67 4.19
N TYR A 42 -5.19 2.43 4.97
CA TYR A 42 -4.45 1.17 4.88
C TYR A 42 -3.90 0.71 6.22
N VAL A 43 -3.71 -0.60 6.33
CA VAL A 43 -2.96 -1.26 7.41
C VAL A 43 -1.94 -2.18 6.77
N GLY A 44 -0.66 -1.92 7.02
CA GLY A 44 0.44 -2.70 6.48
C GLY A 44 1.29 -3.31 7.59
N ILE A 45 1.68 -4.57 7.43
CA ILE A 45 2.61 -5.26 8.33
C ILE A 45 3.86 -5.65 7.53
N GLU A 46 5.03 -5.36 8.08
CA GLU A 46 6.32 -5.82 7.58
C GLU A 46 7.20 -6.22 8.76
N LYS A 47 7.83 -7.39 8.67
CA LYS A 47 8.69 -7.92 9.73
C LYS A 47 10.12 -7.38 9.62
N GLU A 48 10.61 -7.25 8.39
CA GLU A 48 12.00 -6.90 8.13
C GLU A 48 12.20 -5.38 8.22
N LYS A 49 12.96 -4.94 9.22
CA LYS A 49 13.17 -3.52 9.53
C LYS A 49 13.61 -2.69 8.32
N GLN A 50 14.48 -3.23 7.46
CA GLN A 50 14.93 -2.55 6.25
C GLN A 50 13.77 -2.24 5.28
N TYR A 51 12.84 -3.18 5.10
CA TYR A 51 11.69 -3.02 4.22
C TYR A 51 10.62 -2.12 4.87
N TYR A 52 10.47 -2.21 6.20
CA TYR A 52 9.63 -1.29 6.95
C TYR A 52 10.09 0.17 6.79
N GLU A 53 11.37 0.46 6.95
CA GLU A 53 11.89 1.84 6.79
C GLU A 53 11.82 2.33 5.34
N LEU A 54 12.00 1.43 4.36
CA LEU A 54 11.83 1.76 2.95
C LEU A 54 10.37 2.12 2.63
N SER A 55 9.44 1.26 3.03
CA SER A 55 8.01 1.45 2.78
C SER A 55 7.46 2.68 3.49
N LYS A 56 7.84 2.92 4.75
CA LYS A 56 7.47 4.14 5.50
C LYS A 56 7.89 5.41 4.76
N ARG A 57 9.13 5.46 4.24
CA ARG A 57 9.61 6.59 3.41
C ARG A 57 8.76 6.78 2.16
N ARG A 58 8.47 5.70 1.44
CA ARG A 58 7.66 5.75 0.20
C ARG A 58 6.21 6.18 0.45
N ILE A 59 5.61 5.74 1.54
CA ILE A 59 4.22 6.08 1.87
C ILE A 59 4.11 7.55 2.33
N ASN A 60 5.14 8.10 2.97
CA ASN A 60 5.20 9.50 3.38
C ASN A 60 5.51 10.47 2.24
N SER A 61 6.03 9.99 1.11
CA SER A 61 6.28 10.81 -0.09
C SER A 61 5.08 10.93 -1.04
N VAL A 62 3.95 10.34 -0.68
CA VAL A 62 2.65 10.45 -1.35
C VAL A 62 1.76 11.37 -0.53
#